data_AF-A0A537A4S1-F1
#
_entry.id   AF-A0A537A4S1-F1
#
_cell.length_a   1.000
_cell.length_b   1.000
_cell.length_c   1.000
_cell.angle_alpha   90.00
_cell.angle_beta   90.00
_cell.angle_gamma   90.00
#
_symmetry.space_group_name_H-M   'P 1'
#
loop_
_entity.id
_entity.type
_entity.pdbx_description
1 polymer ?
#
loop_
_entity_poly.entity_id
_entity_poly.type
_entity_poly.pdbx_seq_one_letter_code
_entity_poly.pdbx_strand_id
1 'polypeptide(L)'
;MRLALRLALLLAAVLALVACSEKEQVAEFKRGKYQGKPDNQSWANDPLPAEFRGGTWAKGDRTAWEEQIKKRQLAQHEYRRIYQ
;
A
#
# COMPACT_ATOMS: atom_id res chain seq x y z
N MET A 1 -13.28 -31.35 -33.68
CA MET A 1 -13.09 -29.87 -33.66
C MET A 1 -14.29 -29.10 -33.07
N ARG A 2 -15.54 -29.34 -33.52
CA ARG A 2 -16.72 -28.61 -33.00
C ARG A 2 -16.98 -28.78 -31.50
N LEU A 3 -16.72 -29.98 -30.96
CA LEU A 3 -16.88 -30.25 -29.52
C LEU A 3 -15.85 -29.49 -28.67
N ALA A 4 -14.58 -29.48 -29.09
CA ALA A 4 -13.50 -28.77 -28.41
C ALA A 4 -13.75 -27.25 -28.38
N LEU A 5 -14.26 -26.67 -29.48
CA LEU A 5 -14.58 -25.25 -29.54
C LEU A 5 -15.73 -24.88 -28.59
N ARG A 6 -16.76 -25.72 -28.48
CA ARG A 6 -17.87 -25.53 -27.53
C ARG A 6 -17.39 -25.62 -26.09
N LEU A 7 -16.48 -26.54 -25.79
CA LEU A 7 -15.90 -26.69 -24.46
C LEU A 7 -15.06 -25.46 -24.07
N ALA A 8 -14.25 -24.95 -24.99
CA ALA A 8 -13.45 -23.75 -24.78
C ALA A 8 -14.33 -22.50 -24.54
N LEU A 9 -15.42 -22.35 -25.30
CA LEU A 9 -16.38 -21.25 -25.11
C LEU A 9 -17.10 -21.33 -23.77
N LEU A 10 -17.51 -22.53 -23.34
CA LEU A 10 -18.12 -22.73 -22.03
C LEU A 10 -17.15 -22.40 -20.89
N LEU A 11 -15.89 -22.83 -21.00
CA LEU A 11 -14.88 -22.55 -19.99
C LEU A 11 -14.59 -21.05 -19.88
N ALA A 12 -14.49 -20.35 -21.01
CA ALA A 12 -14.30 -18.91 -21.05
C ALA A 12 -15.47 -18.15 -20.42
N ALA A 13 -16.71 -18.59 -20.67
CA ALA A 13 -17.90 -18.00 -20.07
C ALA A 13 -17.92 -18.15 -18.54
N VAL A 14 -17.51 -19.31 -18.01
CA VAL A 14 -17.39 -19.55 -16.57
C VAL A 14 -16.31 -18.65 -15.96
N LEU A 15 -15.14 -18.54 -16.57
CA LEU A 15 -14.05 -17.70 -16.07
C LEU A 15 -14.40 -16.20 -16.07
N ALA A 16 -15.16 -15.73 -17.06
CA ALA A 16 -15.63 -14.35 -17.12
C ALA A 16 -16.56 -13.97 -15.94
N LEU A 17 -17.32 -14.94 -15.41
CA LEU A 17 -18.20 -14.73 -14.25
C LEU A 17 -17.43 -14.63 -12.92
N VAL A 18 -16.22 -15.20 -12.84
CA VAL A 18 -15.37 -15.15 -11.62
C VAL A 18 -14.74 -13.76 -11.44
N ALA A 19 -14.76 -12.90 -12.46
CA ALA A 19 -14.22 -11.54 -12.37
C ALA A 19 -14.96 -10.63 -11.37
N CYS A 20 -16.21 -10.95 -11.00
CA CYS A 20 -16.96 -10.22 -9.96
C CYS A 20 -16.81 -10.81 -8.55
N SER A 21 -15.99 -11.84 -8.36
CA SER A 21 -15.79 -12.50 -7.05
C SER A 21 -14.66 -11.89 -6.22
N GLU A 22 -14.27 -10.64 -6.50
CA GLU A 22 -13.30 -9.97 -5.64
C GLU A 22 -13.84 -9.87 -4.21
N LYS A 23 -13.06 -10.34 -3.25
CA LYS A 23 -13.39 -10.13 -1.84
C LYS A 23 -13.33 -8.63 -1.58
N GLU A 24 -14.19 -8.16 -0.68
CA GLU A 24 -14.17 -6.76 -0.27
C GLU A 24 -12.79 -6.41 0.30
N GLN A 25 -12.12 -5.40 -0.28
CA GLN A 25 -10.80 -4.92 0.16
C GLN A 25 -10.90 -4.03 1.40
N VAL A 26 -11.79 -4.36 2.33
CA VAL A 26 -11.89 -3.69 3.62
C VAL A 26 -10.97 -4.38 4.62
N ALA A 27 -10.38 -3.61 5.53
CA ALA A 27 -9.66 -4.18 6.65
C ALA A 27 -10.62 -5.11 7.42
N GLU A 28 -10.23 -6.39 7.61
CA GLU A 28 -11.04 -7.38 8.32
C GLU A 28 -11.30 -6.92 9.75
N PHE A 29 -12.45 -6.32 10.05
CA PHE A 29 -12.78 -5.80 11.38
C PHE A 29 -12.66 -6.89 12.46
N LYS A 30 -11.59 -6.82 13.27
CA LYS A 30 -11.36 -7.68 14.43
C LYS A 30 -11.80 -6.91 15.66
N ARG A 31 -12.94 -7.31 16.23
CA ARG A 31 -13.53 -6.73 17.44
C ARG A 31 -12.49 -6.66 18.57
N GLY A 32 -12.27 -5.47 19.13
CA GLY A 32 -11.28 -5.23 20.18
C GLY A 32 -9.84 -5.07 19.71
N LYS A 33 -9.56 -5.16 18.39
CA LYS A 33 -8.28 -4.75 17.81
C LYS A 33 -8.47 -3.47 17.02
N TYR A 34 -7.81 -2.41 17.46
CA TYR A 34 -7.71 -1.16 16.71
C TYR A 34 -7.05 -1.47 15.34
N GLN A 35 -7.74 -1.14 14.25
CA GLN A 35 -7.33 -1.47 12.88
C GLN A 35 -6.71 -0.29 12.13
N GLY A 36 -6.73 0.89 12.75
CA GLY A 36 -6.09 2.08 12.23
C GLY A 36 -4.59 2.12 12.57
N LYS A 37 -3.93 3.17 12.10
CA LYS A 37 -2.62 3.58 12.59
C LYS A 37 -2.83 4.10 14.02
N PRO A 38 -2.18 3.54 15.07
CA PRO A 38 -2.45 3.90 16.46
C PRO A 38 -2.52 5.43 16.64
N ASP A 39 -3.37 5.91 17.54
CA ASP A 39 -3.55 7.36 17.83
C ASP A 39 -2.33 7.93 18.62
N ASN A 40 -1.14 7.53 18.23
CA ASN A 40 0.12 8.02 18.74
C ASN A 40 0.72 9.04 17.76
N GLN A 41 1.62 9.88 18.28
CA GLN A 41 2.36 10.81 17.44
C GLN A 41 3.12 10.05 16.34
N SER A 42 3.25 10.65 15.15
CA SER A 42 3.78 9.91 14.00
C SER A 42 5.18 9.36 14.19
N TRP A 43 6.05 10.06 14.93
CA TRP A 43 7.40 9.60 15.29
C TRP A 43 7.42 8.55 16.40
N ALA A 44 6.33 8.35 17.12
CA ALA A 44 6.21 7.33 18.18
C ALA A 44 5.81 5.94 17.64
N ASN A 45 5.52 5.83 16.34
CA ASN A 45 5.24 4.57 15.69
C ASN A 45 6.51 3.77 15.40
N ASP A 46 6.37 2.46 15.24
CA ASP A 46 7.45 1.64 14.71
C ASP A 46 7.81 2.11 13.28
N PRO A 47 9.09 2.12 12.90
CA PRO A 47 9.52 2.48 11.55
C PRO A 47 8.80 1.62 10.50
N LEU A 48 8.30 2.26 9.45
CA LEU A 48 7.69 1.54 8.32
C LEU A 48 8.74 0.66 7.63
N PRO A 49 8.34 -0.41 6.93
CA PRO A 49 9.28 -1.21 6.14
C PRO A 49 10.05 -0.40 5.08
N ALA A 50 9.46 0.72 4.63
CA ALA A 50 10.13 1.68 3.76
C ALA A 50 11.39 2.31 4.38
N GLU A 51 11.47 2.37 5.71
CA GLU A 51 12.62 2.86 6.46
C GLU A 51 13.79 1.87 6.43
N PHE A 52 13.55 0.57 6.23
CA PHE A 52 14.62 -0.40 6.02
C PHE A 52 15.36 -0.23 4.68
N ARG A 53 14.85 0.63 3.79
CA ARG A 53 15.49 0.97 2.50
C ARG A 53 16.38 2.22 2.57
N GLY A 54 16.82 2.61 3.76
CA GLY A 54 17.69 3.78 3.98
C GLY A 54 17.01 4.96 4.67
N GLY A 55 15.89 4.74 5.36
CA GLY A 55 15.35 5.68 6.32
C GLY A 55 16.29 5.84 7.52
N THR A 56 16.41 7.06 8.03
CA THR A 56 17.40 7.39 9.05
C THR A 56 16.78 7.74 10.41
N TRP A 57 15.45 7.82 10.53
CA TRP A 57 14.79 8.14 11.80
C TRP A 57 14.55 6.89 12.66
N ALA A 58 14.71 7.05 13.96
CA ALA A 58 14.42 6.03 14.97
C ALA A 58 13.11 6.34 15.70
N LYS A 59 12.44 5.30 16.21
CA LYS A 59 11.21 5.45 17.01
C LYS A 59 11.44 6.41 18.18
N GLY A 60 10.57 7.40 18.30
CA GLY A 60 10.62 8.45 19.32
C GLY A 60 11.37 9.72 18.88
N ASP A 61 12.19 9.65 17.81
CA ASP A 61 12.92 10.81 17.32
C ASP A 61 12.06 11.66 16.37
N ARG A 62 11.44 12.68 16.96
CA ARG A 62 10.64 13.65 16.23
C ARG A 62 11.45 14.41 15.18
N THR A 63 12.65 14.86 15.52
CA THR A 63 13.45 15.73 14.66
C THR A 63 13.88 14.98 13.41
N ALA A 64 14.46 13.78 13.58
CA ALA A 64 14.86 12.96 12.44
C ALA A 64 13.65 12.55 11.57
N TRP A 65 12.51 12.27 12.21
CA TRP A 65 11.26 11.99 11.48
C TRP A 65 10.84 13.19 10.62
N GLU A 66 10.78 14.40 11.19
CA GLU A 66 10.38 15.61 10.46
C GLU A 66 11.35 15.97 9.32
N GLU A 67 12.66 15.86 9.55
CA GLU A 67 13.68 16.06 8.52
C GLU A 67 13.49 15.10 7.35
N GLN A 68 13.23 13.84 7.65
CA GLN A 68 13.02 12.84 6.62
C GLN A 68 11.73 13.08 5.82
N ILE A 69 10.64 13.50 6.47
CA ILE A 69 9.42 13.90 5.77
C ILE A 69 9.67 15.08 4.83
N LYS A 70 10.42 16.10 5.28
CA LYS A 70 10.80 17.23 4.43
C LYS A 70 11.60 16.78 3.21
N LYS A 71 12.61 15.92 3.40
CA LYS A 71 13.41 15.39 2.28
C LYS A 71 12.54 14.65 1.25
N ARG A 72 11.59 13.84 1.71
CA ARG A 72 10.63 13.14 0.83
C ARG A 72 9.78 14.11 0.03
N GLN A 73 9.21 15.13 0.67
CA GLN A 73 8.39 16.13 -0.02
C GLN A 73 9.20 16.88 -1.09
N LEU A 74 10.43 17.27 -0.78
CA LEU A 74 11.31 17.96 -1.72
C LEU A 74 11.68 17.09 -2.92
N ALA A 75 11.89 15.79 -2.72
CA ALA A 75 12.16 14.84 -3.79
C ALA A 75 10.96 14.58 -4.72
N GLN A 76 9.76 15.04 -4.36
CA GLN A 76 8.56 14.98 -5.21
C GLN A 76 8.24 16.34 -5.86
N HIS A 77 8.93 17.42 -5.49
CA HIS A 77 8.75 18.72 -6.13
C HIS A 77 9.43 18.75 -7.50
N GLU A 78 8.63 18.72 -8.57
CA GLU A 78 9.16 18.72 -9.95
C GLU A 78 10.04 19.93 -10.26
N TYR A 79 9.74 21.09 -9.66
CA TYR A 79 10.61 22.26 -9.80
C TYR A 79 12.04 21.99 -9.31
N ARG A 80 12.19 21.26 -8.19
CA ARG A 80 13.50 20.85 -7.68
C ARG A 80 14.13 19.73 -8.50
N ARG A 81 13.34 18.81 -9.03
CA ARG A 81 13.87 17.68 -9.82
C ARG A 81 14.40 18.10 -11.19
N ILE A 82 13.80 19.13 -11.79
CA ILE A 82 14.09 19.55 -13.17
C ILE A 82 15.08 20.72 -13.23
N TYR A 83 15.06 21.62 -12.22
CA TYR A 83 15.79 22.90 -12.29
C TYR A 83 16.86 23.12 -11.20
N GLN A 84 17.19 22.13 -10.38
CA GLN A 84 18.38 22.17 -9.49
C GLN A 84 19.58 21.48 -10.15
#